data_AF-A0A955TTH3-F1
#
_entry.id   AF-A0A955TTH3-F1
#
_cell.length_a   1.000
_cell.length_b   1.000
_cell.length_c   1.000
_cell.angle_alpha   90.00
_cell.angle_beta   90.00
_cell.angle_gamma   90.00
#
_symmetry.space_group_name_H-M   'P 1'
#
loop_
_entity.id
_entity.type
_entity.pdbx_description
1 polymer ?
#
loop_
_entity_poly.entity_id
_entity_poly.type
_entity_poly.pdbx_seq_one_letter_code
_entity_poly.pdbx_strand_id
1 'polypeptide(L)'
;MKKTITWALIRNVGNLQVLTRASYLMLIVVPILAALWPGVRLVINQYNQTLISVSSHLESASRGLEYESKKIEEILKQSDIGEFEKVNFKTALAKNAHDIVATLKAQVNEVLEDFKNKTIEKETLPSVWAWVFFAALSVFFAHTFYEVGAPEIVRKNSMEEYVYKQLDEFTKFPSNNSVKESGRLIFNTQNTKNKRDFLLNAGEWESLDKSIEWVLDEREYKDFMGLVPEERSFIQEAFKKSGRDIIELGSKIRYRESSQFNPFLISLTLLLYSIGIILILVVIKHQASVVTTASGWFGGS
;
A
#
# COMPACT_ATOMS: atom_id res chain seq x y z
N MET A 1 12.96 -28.09 -7.87
CA MET A 1 13.76 -26.86 -7.57
C MET A 1 13.16 -26.16 -6.36
N LYS A 2 13.95 -25.84 -5.32
CA LYS A 2 13.48 -24.97 -4.23
C LYS A 2 13.32 -23.55 -4.80
N LYS A 3 12.13 -22.95 -4.72
CA LYS A 3 11.89 -21.55 -5.12
C LYS A 3 12.65 -20.65 -4.12
N THR A 4 13.84 -20.19 -4.49
CA THR A 4 14.60 -19.22 -3.70
C THR A 4 14.06 -17.82 -3.94
N ILE A 5 13.90 -17.04 -2.88
CA ILE A 5 13.56 -15.61 -2.97
C ILE A 5 14.74 -14.88 -3.60
N THR A 6 14.49 -13.99 -4.57
CA THR A 6 15.49 -13.24 -5.32
C THR A 6 15.16 -11.76 -5.37
N TRP A 7 16.15 -10.91 -5.66
CA TRP A 7 15.94 -9.49 -5.90
C TRP A 7 14.97 -9.21 -7.05
N ALA A 8 14.87 -10.11 -8.04
CA ALA A 8 13.92 -9.97 -9.14
C ALA A 8 12.46 -9.99 -8.64
N LEU A 9 12.15 -10.83 -7.65
CA LEU A 9 10.83 -10.83 -7.01
C LEU A 9 10.58 -9.53 -6.23
N ILE A 10 11.57 -9.08 -5.46
CA ILE A 10 11.47 -7.84 -4.68
C ILE A 10 11.28 -6.63 -5.60
N ARG A 11 11.95 -6.60 -6.76
CA ARG A 11 11.76 -5.54 -7.75
C ARG A 11 10.32 -5.46 -8.23
N ASN A 12 9.64 -6.59 -8.44
CA ASN A 12 8.23 -6.55 -8.85
C ASN A 12 7.34 -5.88 -7.79
N VAL A 13 7.68 -6.05 -6.50
CA VAL A 13 7.01 -5.33 -5.39
C VAL A 13 7.42 -3.85 -5.38
N GLY A 14 8.71 -3.55 -5.54
CA GLY A 14 9.23 -2.17 -5.56
C GLY A 14 8.75 -1.35 -6.76
N ASN A 15 8.45 -1.99 -7.88
CA ASN A 15 7.90 -1.35 -9.09
C ASN A 15 6.45 -0.89 -8.94
N LEU A 16 5.77 -1.22 -7.83
CA LEU A 16 4.49 -0.61 -7.47
C LEU A 16 4.73 0.87 -7.10
N GLN A 17 4.93 1.71 -8.12
CA GLN A 17 5.21 3.14 -7.98
C GLN A 17 4.14 3.85 -7.13
N VAL A 18 2.90 3.35 -7.15
CA VAL A 18 1.81 3.87 -6.35
C VAL A 18 2.10 3.69 -4.84
N LEU A 19 2.59 2.51 -4.43
CA LEU A 19 2.86 2.22 -3.02
C LEU A 19 4.02 3.04 -2.48
N THR A 20 5.09 3.20 -3.26
CA THR A 20 6.26 4.01 -2.86
C THR A 20 5.89 5.49 -2.78
N ARG A 21 5.23 6.04 -3.80
CA ARG A 21 4.75 7.43 -3.79
C ARG A 21 3.77 7.71 -2.65
N ALA A 22 2.81 6.81 -2.42
CA ALA A 22 1.88 6.93 -1.30
C ALA A 22 2.60 6.92 0.05
N SER A 23 3.61 6.06 0.20
CA SER A 23 4.41 5.97 1.43
C SER A 23 5.20 7.27 1.67
N TYR A 24 5.82 7.85 0.64
CA TYR A 24 6.47 9.16 0.75
C TYR A 24 5.51 10.29 1.14
N LEU A 25 4.33 10.33 0.54
CA LEU A 25 3.30 11.31 0.91
C LEU A 25 2.85 11.11 2.36
N MET A 26 2.60 9.88 2.80
CA MET A 26 2.18 9.59 4.17
C MET A 26 3.24 9.97 5.21
N LEU A 27 4.53 9.80 4.89
CA LEU A 27 5.61 10.24 5.77
C LEU A 27 5.65 11.76 5.98
N ILE A 28 5.09 12.55 5.07
CA ILE A 28 5.01 14.01 5.17
C ILE A 28 3.67 14.43 5.78
N VAL A 29 2.57 13.89 5.25
CA VAL A 29 1.20 14.28 5.60
C VAL A 29 0.87 13.90 7.04
N VAL A 30 1.23 12.69 7.49
CA VAL A 30 0.85 12.24 8.83
C VAL A 30 1.47 13.11 9.94
N PRO A 31 2.77 13.45 9.92
CA PRO A 31 3.32 14.39 10.89
C PRO A 31 2.66 15.77 10.88
N ILE A 32 2.31 16.31 9.70
CA ILE A 32 1.60 17.59 9.58
C ILE A 32 0.22 17.49 10.24
N LEU A 33 -0.55 16.44 9.95
CA LEU A 33 -1.85 16.21 10.56
C LEU A 33 -1.74 16.02 12.09
N ALA A 34 -0.72 15.31 12.55
CA ALA A 34 -0.45 15.14 13.98
C ALA A 34 -0.13 16.49 14.66
N ALA A 35 0.62 17.37 13.99
CA ALA A 35 0.92 18.71 14.49
C ALA A 35 -0.32 19.64 14.51
N LEU A 36 -1.24 19.46 13.56
CA LEU A 36 -2.51 20.21 13.50
C LEU A 36 -3.58 19.67 14.48
N TRP A 37 -3.42 18.45 14.99
CA TRP A 37 -4.40 17.80 15.87
C TRP A 37 -4.78 18.61 17.11
N PRO A 38 -3.85 19.28 17.85
CA PRO A 38 -4.22 20.12 18.97
C PRO A 38 -5.17 21.27 18.59
N GLY A 39 -5.01 21.85 17.38
CA GLY A 39 -5.90 22.88 16.87
C GLY A 39 -7.30 22.34 16.57
N VAL A 40 -7.37 21.18 15.90
CA VAL A 40 -8.63 20.47 15.66
C VAL A 40 -9.33 20.12 16.98
N ARG A 41 -8.58 19.62 17.96
CA ARG A 41 -9.08 19.31 19.31
C ARG A 41 -9.65 20.54 20.00
N LEU A 42 -8.98 21.70 19.91
CA LEU A 42 -9.48 22.94 20.51
C LEU A 42 -10.82 23.35 19.90
N VAL A 43 -10.96 23.28 18.57
CA VAL A 43 -12.22 23.61 17.88
C VAL A 43 -13.34 22.64 18.28
N ILE A 44 -13.06 21.33 18.30
CA ILE A 44 -14.03 20.31 18.74
C ILE A 44 -14.44 20.55 20.20
N ASN A 45 -13.48 20.83 21.09
CA ASN A 45 -13.76 21.05 22.51
C ASN A 45 -14.57 22.32 22.74
N GLN A 46 -14.28 23.42 22.03
CA GLN A 46 -15.08 24.64 22.08
C GLN A 46 -16.51 24.41 21.57
N TYR A 47 -16.65 23.66 20.48
CA TYR A 47 -17.95 23.27 19.94
C TYR A 47 -18.74 22.43 20.96
N ASN A 48 -18.12 21.41 21.56
CA ASN A 48 -18.72 20.58 22.61
C ASN A 48 -19.14 21.40 23.83
N GLN A 49 -18.31 22.34 24.30
CA GLN A 49 -18.66 23.23 25.42
C GLN A 49 -19.85 24.13 25.09
N THR A 50 -19.86 24.70 23.88
CA THR A 50 -20.98 25.53 23.41
C THR A 50 -22.27 24.70 23.38
N LEU A 51 -22.20 23.46 22.89
CA LEU A 51 -23.34 22.55 22.88
C LEU A 51 -23.85 22.21 24.29
N ILE A 52 -22.96 21.89 25.22
CA ILE A 52 -23.33 21.64 26.62
C ILE A 52 -24.03 22.87 27.22
N SER A 53 -23.52 24.08 26.92
CA SER A 53 -24.15 25.32 27.38
C SER A 53 -25.57 25.50 26.80
N VAL A 54 -25.75 25.32 25.49
CA VAL A 54 -27.06 25.44 24.82
C VAL A 54 -28.04 24.40 25.37
N SER A 55 -27.60 23.15 25.56
CA SER A 55 -28.41 22.10 26.18
C SER A 55 -28.89 22.49 27.58
N SER A 56 -27.98 22.98 28.42
CA SER A 56 -28.34 23.40 29.80
C SER A 56 -29.27 24.62 29.82
N HIS A 57 -29.13 25.56 28.88
CA HIS A 57 -30.03 26.69 28.74
C HIS A 57 -31.42 26.26 28.27
N LEU A 58 -31.50 25.35 27.29
CA LEU A 58 -32.77 24.79 26.82
C LEU A 58 -33.47 23.99 27.92
N GLU A 59 -32.73 23.19 28.69
CA GLU A 59 -33.28 22.45 29.82
C GLU A 59 -33.80 23.41 30.90
N SER A 60 -33.05 24.47 31.21
CA SER A 60 -33.48 25.50 32.16
C SER A 60 -34.72 26.26 31.68
N ALA A 61 -34.79 26.60 30.39
CA ALA A 61 -35.96 27.25 29.77
C ALA A 61 -37.18 26.32 29.79
N SER A 62 -37.00 25.03 29.50
CA SER A 62 -38.07 24.03 29.59
C SER A 62 -38.61 23.89 31.01
N ARG A 63 -37.74 23.88 32.03
CA ARG A 63 -38.17 23.86 33.45
C ARG A 63 -38.91 25.15 33.83
N GLY A 64 -38.45 26.29 33.33
CA GLY A 64 -39.13 27.58 33.53
C GLY A 64 -40.55 27.60 32.94
N LEU A 65 -40.72 27.11 31.71
CA LEU A 65 -42.03 26.97 31.07
C LEU A 65 -42.94 26.01 31.84
N GLU A 66 -42.42 24.90 32.35
CA GLU A 66 -43.18 23.95 33.17
C GLU A 66 -43.66 24.60 34.48
N TYR A 67 -42.80 25.40 35.13
CA TYR A 67 -43.14 26.13 36.34
C TYR A 67 -44.23 27.18 36.08
N GLU A 68 -44.09 28.01 35.04
CA GLU A 68 -45.11 29.00 34.68
C GLU A 68 -46.44 28.34 34.28
N SER A 69 -46.39 27.20 33.58
CA SER A 69 -47.58 26.40 33.27
C SER A 69 -48.32 25.94 34.54
N LYS A 70 -47.59 25.43 35.54
CA LYS A 70 -48.18 25.01 36.83
C LYS A 70 -48.77 26.21 37.59
N LYS A 71 -48.07 27.34 37.60
CA LYS A 71 -48.55 28.58 38.24
C LYS A 71 -49.82 29.11 37.59
N ILE A 72 -49.91 29.09 36.26
CA ILE A 72 -51.15 29.44 35.52
C ILE A 72 -52.28 28.49 35.93
N GLU A 73 -52.00 27.19 36.04
CA GLU A 73 -53.00 26.21 36.49
C GLU A 73 -53.52 26.52 37.91
N GLU A 74 -52.64 26.93 38.83
CA GLU A 74 -53.00 27.35 40.19
C GLU A 74 -53.83 28.64 40.22
N ILE A 75 -53.44 29.68 39.47
CA ILE A 75 -54.21 30.93 39.36
C ILE A 75 -55.62 30.65 38.80
N LEU A 76 -55.72 29.78 37.80
CA LEU A 76 -57.00 29.34 37.23
C LEU A 76 -57.83 28.48 38.21
N LYS A 77 -57.22 27.84 39.21
CA LYS A 77 -57.96 27.19 40.32
C LYS A 77 -58.55 28.23 41.28
N GLN A 78 -57.93 29.40 41.43
CA GLN A 78 -58.34 30.43 42.40
C GLN A 78 -59.29 31.51 41.84
N SER A 79 -59.26 31.83 40.55
CA SER A 79 -60.14 32.89 39.98
C SER A 79 -61.63 32.51 40.05
N ASP A 80 -62.54 33.44 40.34
CA ASP A 80 -64.00 33.19 40.49
C ASP A 80 -64.79 33.43 39.19
N ILE A 81 -64.27 32.92 38.07
CA ILE A 81 -64.91 33.01 36.75
C ILE A 81 -66.03 31.95 36.67
N GLY A 82 -67.16 32.31 36.05
CA GLY A 82 -68.36 31.47 35.93
C GLY A 82 -68.08 30.05 35.43
N GLU A 83 -68.75 29.08 36.06
CA GLU A 83 -68.42 27.63 36.05
C GLU A 83 -68.26 27.01 34.65
N PHE A 84 -69.00 27.50 33.65
CA PHE A 84 -69.05 26.88 32.32
C PHE A 84 -67.97 27.37 31.33
N GLU A 85 -67.66 28.67 31.31
CA GLU A 85 -66.57 29.22 30.46
C GLU A 85 -65.18 28.88 31.02
N LYS A 86 -65.09 28.74 32.35
CA LYS A 86 -63.86 28.42 33.09
C LYS A 86 -63.29 27.05 32.72
N VAL A 87 -64.14 26.04 32.53
CA VAL A 87 -63.69 24.67 32.25
C VAL A 87 -63.08 24.55 30.87
N ASN A 88 -63.71 25.13 29.84
CA ASN A 88 -63.25 25.05 28.46
C ASN A 88 -61.98 25.86 28.20
N PHE A 89 -61.88 27.08 28.74
CA PHE A 89 -60.67 27.89 28.59
C PHE A 89 -59.48 27.29 29.34
N LYS A 90 -59.71 26.77 30.56
CA LYS A 90 -58.65 26.14 31.38
C LYS A 90 -58.11 24.87 30.74
N THR A 91 -58.99 24.01 30.22
CA THR A 91 -58.55 22.78 29.53
C THR A 91 -57.83 23.09 28.22
N ALA A 92 -58.28 24.08 27.44
CA ALA A 92 -57.60 24.47 26.21
C ALA A 92 -56.21 25.08 26.46
N LEU A 93 -56.08 25.98 27.43
CA LEU A 93 -54.81 26.64 27.74
C LEU A 93 -53.79 25.66 28.34
N ALA A 94 -54.21 24.85 29.31
CA ALA A 94 -53.34 23.84 29.92
C ALA A 94 -52.88 22.80 28.89
N LYS A 95 -53.78 22.38 27.99
CA LYS A 95 -53.43 21.45 26.90
C LYS A 95 -52.44 22.08 25.92
N ASN A 96 -52.69 23.30 25.44
CA ASN A 96 -51.78 23.97 24.52
C ASN A 96 -50.40 24.23 25.14
N ALA A 97 -50.34 24.64 26.41
CA ALA A 97 -49.08 24.83 27.12
C ALA A 97 -48.31 23.49 27.26
N HIS A 98 -49.02 22.42 27.61
CA HIS A 98 -48.43 21.08 27.72
C HIS A 98 -47.93 20.57 26.36
N ASP A 99 -48.71 20.74 25.29
CA ASP A 99 -48.35 20.30 23.94
C ASP A 99 -47.14 21.07 23.39
N ILE A 100 -47.04 22.38 23.65
CA ILE A 100 -45.88 23.20 23.27
C ILE A 100 -44.62 22.75 24.03
N VAL A 101 -44.73 22.54 25.35
CA VAL A 101 -43.59 22.08 26.17
C VAL A 101 -43.17 20.67 25.75
N ALA A 102 -44.12 19.78 25.49
CA ALA A 102 -43.84 18.42 25.03
C ALA A 102 -43.16 18.41 23.65
N THR A 103 -43.65 19.23 22.71
CA THR A 103 -43.05 19.36 21.37
C THR A 103 -41.64 19.94 21.44
N LEU A 104 -41.44 20.99 22.23
CA LEU A 104 -40.12 21.58 22.43
C LEU A 104 -39.16 20.56 23.06
N LYS A 105 -39.60 19.83 24.09
CA LYS A 105 -38.79 18.78 24.73
C LYS A 105 -38.44 17.66 23.75
N ALA A 106 -39.38 17.25 22.89
CA ALA A 106 -39.13 16.26 21.86
C ALA A 106 -38.08 16.75 20.85
N GLN A 107 -38.21 17.99 20.35
CA GLN A 107 -37.22 18.59 19.44
C GLN A 107 -35.84 18.74 20.09
N VAL A 108 -35.80 19.18 21.35
CA VAL A 108 -34.53 19.28 22.11
C VAL A 108 -33.90 17.91 22.28
N ASN A 109 -34.68 16.89 22.62
CA ASN A 109 -34.18 15.52 22.78
C ASN A 109 -33.68 14.93 21.45
N GLU A 110 -34.42 15.12 20.35
CA GLU A 110 -34.02 14.68 19.01
C GLU A 110 -32.69 15.32 18.59
N VAL A 111 -32.57 16.63 18.80
CA VAL A 111 -31.35 17.39 18.54
C VAL A 111 -30.19 16.90 19.42
N LEU A 112 -30.44 16.68 20.72
CA LEU A 112 -29.43 16.14 21.63
C LEU A 112 -29.00 14.71 21.28
N GLU A 113 -29.91 13.86 20.82
CA GLU A 113 -29.62 12.49 20.42
C GLU A 113 -28.78 12.44 19.13
N ASP A 114 -29.17 13.22 18.11
CA ASP A 114 -28.38 13.40 16.89
C ASP A 114 -26.98 13.95 17.20
N PHE A 115 -26.85 14.84 18.19
CA PHE A 115 -25.56 15.39 18.60
C PHE A 115 -24.72 14.44 19.46
N LYS A 116 -25.34 13.67 20.35
CA LYS A 116 -24.63 12.65 21.14
C LYS A 116 -23.96 11.64 20.22
N ASN A 117 -24.63 11.28 19.12
CA ASN A 117 -24.09 10.40 18.08
C ASN A 117 -22.95 11.05 17.27
N LYS A 118 -22.86 12.38 17.23
CA LYS A 118 -21.82 13.15 16.52
C LYS A 118 -20.66 13.61 17.40
N THR A 119 -20.79 13.50 18.72
CA THR A 119 -19.75 13.96 19.65
C THR A 119 -18.58 12.97 19.67
N ILE A 120 -17.38 13.46 19.42
CA ILE A 120 -16.16 12.63 19.46
C ILE A 120 -15.80 12.38 20.93
N GLU A 121 -16.10 11.18 21.45
CA GLU A 121 -15.83 10.82 22.86
C GLU A 121 -14.33 10.78 23.22
N LYS A 122 -13.45 10.56 22.23
CA LYS A 122 -12.01 10.43 22.47
C LYS A 122 -11.23 11.55 21.77
N GLU A 123 -10.70 12.47 22.56
CA GLU A 123 -9.86 13.59 22.10
C GLU A 123 -8.43 13.16 21.68
N THR A 124 -8.10 11.88 21.82
CA THR A 124 -6.81 11.33 21.38
C THR A 124 -6.74 11.25 19.87
N LEU A 125 -5.58 11.56 19.30
CA LEU A 125 -5.31 11.37 17.87
C LEU A 125 -5.72 9.93 17.48
N PRO A 126 -6.47 9.73 16.38
CA PRO A 126 -6.81 8.39 15.95
C PRO A 126 -5.54 7.56 15.77
N SER A 127 -5.43 6.45 16.51
CA SER A 127 -4.27 5.57 16.47
C SER A 127 -3.96 5.07 15.06
N VAL A 128 -4.98 5.03 14.19
CA VAL A 128 -4.89 4.73 12.76
C VAL A 128 -3.81 5.56 12.06
N TRP A 129 -3.66 6.84 12.38
CA TRP A 129 -2.63 7.68 11.76
C TRP A 129 -1.22 7.19 12.09
N ALA A 130 -0.98 6.79 13.35
CA ALA A 130 0.30 6.21 13.75
C ALA A 130 0.56 4.89 13.00
N TRP A 131 -0.44 4.01 12.87
CA TRP A 131 -0.31 2.76 12.12
C TRP A 131 0.03 3.00 10.64
N VAL A 132 -0.62 3.98 10.00
CA VAL A 132 -0.32 4.39 8.61
C VAL A 132 1.10 4.93 8.50
N PHE A 133 1.54 5.76 9.45
CA PHE A 133 2.91 6.27 9.47
C PHE A 133 3.95 5.15 9.58
N PHE A 134 3.77 4.21 10.51
CA PHE A 134 4.70 3.08 10.67
C PHE A 134 4.68 2.14 9.46
N ALA A 135 3.52 1.95 8.83
CA ALA A 135 3.44 1.20 7.58
C ALA A 135 4.26 1.87 6.46
N ALA A 136 4.06 3.18 6.28
CA ALA A 136 4.80 3.98 5.30
C ALA A 136 6.31 3.97 5.57
N LEU A 137 6.71 4.10 6.85
CA LEU A 137 8.10 4.05 7.27
C LEU A 137 8.74 2.69 6.99
N SER A 138 8.03 1.59 7.24
CA SER A 138 8.49 0.24 6.95
C SER A 138 8.71 0.02 5.45
N VAL A 139 7.76 0.45 4.61
CA VAL A 139 7.88 0.41 3.14
C VAL A 139 9.04 1.28 2.65
N PHE A 140 9.22 2.47 3.22
CA PHE A 140 10.33 3.36 2.89
C PHE A 140 11.70 2.72 3.17
N PHE A 141 11.87 2.10 4.34
CA PHE A 141 13.09 1.37 4.65
C PHE A 141 13.29 0.16 3.76
N ALA A 142 12.24 -0.62 3.48
CA ALA A 142 12.31 -1.74 2.54
C ALA A 142 12.84 -1.28 1.17
N HIS A 143 12.27 -0.19 0.65
CA HIS A 143 12.69 0.37 -0.63
C HIS A 143 14.13 0.91 -0.60
N THR A 144 14.54 1.55 0.50
CA THR A 144 15.92 2.03 0.69
C THR A 144 16.91 0.88 0.71
N PHE A 145 16.60 -0.22 1.42
CA PHE A 145 17.45 -1.41 1.41
C PHE A 145 17.49 -2.10 0.05
N TYR A 146 16.39 -2.09 -0.69
CA TYR A 146 16.38 -2.54 -2.08
C TYR A 146 17.31 -1.70 -2.95
N GLU A 147 17.22 -0.36 -2.90
CA GLU A 147 18.06 0.51 -3.72
C GLU A 147 19.55 0.39 -3.39
N VAL A 148 19.90 0.25 -2.11
CA VAL A 148 21.30 0.09 -1.68
C VAL A 148 21.83 -1.33 -1.92
N GLY A 149 20.98 -2.35 -1.73
CA GLY A 149 21.39 -3.75 -1.72
C GLY A 149 21.30 -4.47 -3.06
N ALA A 150 20.35 -4.09 -3.93
CA ALA A 150 20.12 -4.78 -5.19
C ALA A 150 21.19 -4.38 -6.24
N PRO A 151 21.82 -5.36 -6.92
CA PRO A 151 22.77 -5.05 -7.99
C PRO A 151 22.14 -4.25 -9.12
N GLU A 152 22.92 -3.36 -9.71
CA GLU A 152 22.47 -2.43 -10.75
C GLU A 152 21.78 -3.13 -11.94
N ILE A 153 22.30 -4.30 -12.35
CA ILE A 153 21.73 -5.13 -13.42
C ILE A 153 20.25 -5.44 -13.14
N VAL A 154 19.93 -5.84 -11.92
CA VAL A 154 18.59 -6.27 -11.49
C VAL A 154 17.67 -5.06 -11.29
N ARG A 155 18.21 -3.96 -10.74
CA ARG A 155 17.42 -2.73 -10.54
C ARG A 155 16.95 -2.14 -11.86
N LYS A 156 17.83 -2.10 -12.86
CA LYS A 156 17.59 -1.38 -14.12
C LYS A 156 16.82 -2.17 -15.17
N ASN A 157 17.02 -3.50 -15.26
CA ASN A 157 16.53 -4.28 -16.40
C ASN A 157 15.86 -5.55 -15.91
N SER A 158 14.70 -5.94 -16.46
CA SER A 158 14.18 -7.30 -16.26
C SER A 158 15.17 -8.32 -16.82
N MET A 159 14.96 -9.61 -16.56
CA MET A 159 15.84 -10.64 -17.11
C MET A 159 15.78 -10.62 -18.64
N GLU A 160 14.59 -10.48 -19.20
CA GLU A 160 14.34 -10.41 -20.63
C GLU A 160 14.94 -9.13 -21.25
N GLU A 161 14.75 -7.97 -20.61
CA GLU A 161 15.32 -6.70 -21.05
C GLU A 161 16.85 -6.74 -21.02
N TYR A 162 17.44 -7.34 -19.98
CA TYR A 162 18.89 -7.48 -19.86
C TYR A 162 19.44 -8.36 -20.98
N VAL A 163 18.85 -9.54 -21.19
CA VAL A 163 19.24 -10.47 -22.26
C VAL A 163 19.10 -9.80 -23.62
N TYR A 164 17.96 -9.16 -23.89
CA TYR A 164 17.73 -8.45 -25.15
C TYR A 164 18.79 -7.36 -25.39
N LYS A 165 19.14 -6.58 -24.36
CA LYS A 165 20.17 -5.55 -24.45
C LYS A 165 21.55 -6.13 -24.78
N GLN A 166 21.93 -7.25 -24.16
CA GLN A 166 23.20 -7.93 -24.46
C GLN A 166 23.22 -8.52 -25.87
N LEU A 167 22.10 -9.07 -26.33
CA LEU A 167 21.96 -9.61 -27.68
C LEU A 167 21.99 -8.51 -28.76
N ASP A 168 21.34 -7.38 -28.51
CA ASP A 168 21.36 -6.22 -29.41
C ASP A 168 22.77 -5.63 -29.51
N GLU A 169 23.47 -5.48 -28.38
CA GLU A 169 24.86 -5.02 -28.33
C GLU A 169 25.79 -5.95 -29.13
N PHE A 170 25.66 -7.27 -28.94
CA PHE A 170 26.41 -8.26 -29.71
C PHE A 170 26.08 -8.22 -31.21
N THR A 171 24.80 -8.02 -31.57
CA THR A 171 24.38 -7.96 -32.98
C THR A 171 24.97 -6.76 -33.70
N LYS A 172 25.07 -5.62 -33.00
CA LYS A 172 25.67 -4.38 -33.52
C LYS A 172 27.20 -4.46 -33.57
N PHE A 173 27.81 -5.05 -32.54
CA PHE A 173 29.25 -5.13 -32.38
C PHE A 173 29.69 -6.55 -31.98
N PRO A 174 29.74 -7.50 -32.93
CA PRO A 174 30.14 -8.88 -32.63
C PRO A 174 31.57 -8.90 -32.10
N SER A 175 31.73 -9.21 -30.81
CA SER A 175 33.03 -9.23 -30.14
C SER A 175 33.32 -10.61 -29.60
N ASN A 176 34.43 -11.22 -30.02
CA ASN A 176 34.85 -12.54 -29.54
C ASN A 176 35.01 -12.55 -28.00
N ASN A 177 35.43 -11.42 -27.41
CA ASN A 177 35.56 -11.30 -25.96
C ASN A 177 34.23 -11.49 -25.21
N SER A 178 33.12 -10.95 -25.74
CA SER A 178 31.80 -11.09 -25.12
C SER A 178 31.31 -12.55 -25.13
N VAL A 179 31.55 -13.25 -26.24
CA VAL A 179 31.21 -14.68 -26.39
C VAL A 179 32.10 -15.52 -25.48
N LYS A 180 33.41 -15.24 -25.43
CA LYS A 180 34.39 -15.90 -24.55
C LYS A 180 34.06 -15.71 -23.07
N GLU A 181 33.67 -14.50 -22.66
CA GLU A 181 33.27 -14.20 -21.27
C GLU A 181 31.98 -14.93 -20.89
N SER A 182 30.98 -14.95 -21.79
CA SER A 182 29.73 -15.67 -21.59
C SER A 182 29.94 -17.20 -21.57
N GLY A 183 30.76 -17.72 -22.47
CA GLY A 183 31.19 -19.12 -22.50
C GLY A 183 31.90 -19.53 -21.22
N ARG A 184 32.83 -18.70 -20.71
CA ARG A 184 33.48 -18.91 -19.41
C ARG A 184 32.49 -18.94 -18.25
N LEU A 185 31.49 -18.06 -18.24
CA LEU A 185 30.45 -18.07 -17.22
C LEU A 185 29.63 -19.36 -17.26
N ILE A 186 29.23 -19.81 -18.46
CA ILE A 186 28.51 -21.07 -18.64
C ILE A 186 29.36 -22.25 -18.16
N PHE A 187 30.63 -22.30 -18.57
CA PHE A 187 31.57 -23.36 -18.20
C PHE A 187 31.87 -23.41 -16.70
N ASN A 188 32.18 -22.26 -16.07
CA ASN A 188 32.39 -22.18 -14.63
C ASN A 188 31.13 -22.58 -13.84
N THR A 189 29.96 -22.20 -14.39
CA THR A 189 28.67 -22.57 -13.85
C THR A 189 28.43 -24.09 -13.92
N GLN A 190 28.81 -24.75 -15.01
CA GLN A 190 28.68 -26.20 -15.22
C GLN A 190 29.49 -27.01 -14.21
N ASN A 191 30.69 -26.55 -13.84
CA ASN A 191 31.58 -27.27 -12.92
C ASN A 191 31.08 -27.32 -11.46
N THR A 192 29.97 -26.64 -11.14
CA THR A 192 29.33 -26.76 -9.82
C THR A 192 28.33 -27.93 -9.80
N LYS A 193 28.61 -28.96 -8.97
CA LYS A 193 27.90 -30.27 -8.87
C LYS A 193 26.37 -30.26 -8.89
N ASN A 194 25.70 -29.15 -8.54
CA ASN A 194 24.24 -29.05 -8.42
C ASN A 194 23.51 -28.63 -9.72
N LYS A 195 24.21 -28.41 -10.85
CA LYS A 195 23.62 -27.78 -12.04
C LYS A 195 23.42 -28.68 -13.28
N ARG A 196 23.86 -29.94 -13.31
CA ARG A 196 23.54 -30.88 -14.42
C ARG A 196 22.03 -30.96 -14.68
N ASP A 197 21.22 -30.93 -13.60
CA ASP A 197 19.75 -30.93 -13.67
C ASP A 197 19.15 -29.65 -14.27
N PHE A 198 19.84 -28.51 -14.14
CA PHE A 198 19.38 -27.24 -14.72
C PHE A 198 19.51 -27.26 -16.24
N LEU A 199 20.57 -27.88 -16.73
CA LEU A 199 20.90 -27.98 -18.13
C LEU A 199 19.96 -29.00 -18.80
N LEU A 200 19.85 -30.22 -18.27
CA LEU A 200 19.02 -31.28 -18.87
C LEU A 200 17.55 -30.90 -19.17
N ASN A 201 16.98 -29.92 -18.46
CA ASN A 201 15.62 -29.43 -18.72
C ASN A 201 15.48 -28.50 -19.95
N ALA A 202 16.57 -27.97 -20.49
CA ALA A 202 16.53 -27.02 -21.62
C ALA A 202 16.66 -27.68 -23.01
N GLY A 203 16.90 -29.00 -23.10
CA GLY A 203 16.89 -29.75 -24.38
C GLY A 203 17.98 -29.40 -25.41
N GLU A 204 18.81 -28.38 -25.20
CA GLU A 204 19.71 -27.80 -26.22
C GLU A 204 21.22 -28.02 -25.94
N TRP A 205 21.57 -28.95 -25.03
CA TRP A 205 22.93 -28.99 -24.46
C TRP A 205 24.02 -29.53 -25.37
N GLU A 206 23.75 -30.58 -26.14
CA GLU A 206 24.79 -31.17 -27.00
C GLU A 206 25.25 -30.21 -28.10
N SER A 207 24.34 -29.39 -28.64
CA SER A 207 24.70 -28.36 -29.63
C SER A 207 25.47 -27.19 -29.03
N LEU A 208 25.18 -26.86 -27.76
CA LEU A 208 25.81 -25.73 -27.09
C LEU A 208 27.23 -26.05 -26.61
N ASP A 209 27.45 -27.27 -26.14
CA ASP A 209 28.76 -27.71 -25.61
C ASP A 209 29.84 -27.67 -26.68
N LYS A 210 29.56 -28.24 -27.87
CA LYS A 210 30.45 -28.17 -29.05
C LYS A 210 30.69 -26.73 -29.50
N SER A 211 29.67 -25.89 -29.44
CA SER A 211 29.80 -24.47 -29.81
C SER A 211 30.70 -23.71 -28.82
N ILE A 212 30.61 -24.01 -27.52
CA ILE A 212 31.46 -23.39 -26.50
C ILE A 212 32.91 -23.85 -26.67
N GLU A 213 33.15 -25.13 -26.89
CA GLU A 213 34.50 -25.68 -27.07
C GLU A 213 35.20 -25.05 -28.28
N TRP A 214 34.49 -24.95 -29.41
CA TRP A 214 34.97 -24.27 -30.62
C TRP A 214 35.31 -22.79 -30.41
N VAL A 215 34.45 -22.04 -29.69
CA VAL A 215 34.71 -20.61 -29.39
C VAL A 215 35.92 -20.41 -28.47
N LEU A 216 36.17 -21.35 -27.55
CA LEU A 216 37.24 -21.22 -26.58
C LEU A 216 38.62 -21.59 -27.15
N ASP A 217 38.70 -22.35 -28.24
CA ASP A 217 39.97 -22.68 -28.90
C ASP A 217 40.43 -21.59 -29.88
N GLU A 218 41.28 -20.71 -29.37
CA GLU A 218 41.85 -19.56 -30.10
C GLU A 218 42.75 -19.97 -31.28
N ARG A 219 43.15 -21.25 -31.36
CA ARG A 219 43.97 -21.78 -32.46
C ARG A 219 43.17 -21.98 -33.74
N GLU A 220 41.96 -22.53 -33.66
CA GLU A 220 41.13 -22.77 -34.84
C GLU A 220 40.69 -21.47 -35.51
N TYR A 221 40.49 -20.41 -34.73
CA TYR A 221 40.09 -19.09 -35.26
C TYR A 221 41.18 -18.43 -36.13
N LYS A 222 42.47 -18.69 -35.86
CA LYS A 222 43.56 -18.14 -36.67
C LYS A 222 43.70 -18.85 -38.01
N ASP A 223 43.54 -20.17 -38.01
CA ASP A 223 43.53 -20.96 -39.25
C ASP A 223 42.31 -20.60 -40.13
N PHE A 224 41.23 -20.17 -39.49
CA PHE A 224 40.01 -19.67 -40.13
C PHE A 224 40.22 -18.48 -41.09
N MET A 225 41.15 -17.58 -40.77
CA MET A 225 41.40 -16.38 -41.57
C MET A 225 42.06 -16.70 -42.93
N GLY A 226 42.52 -17.94 -43.14
CA GLY A 226 43.09 -18.44 -44.39
C GLY A 226 42.07 -18.97 -45.43
N LEU A 227 40.78 -19.11 -45.09
CA LEU A 227 39.77 -19.77 -45.93
C LEU A 227 39.27 -18.91 -47.11
N VAL A 228 38.59 -19.55 -48.07
CA VAL A 228 38.03 -18.92 -49.29
C VAL A 228 36.81 -18.03 -48.91
N PRO A 229 36.52 -16.91 -49.61
CA PRO A 229 35.47 -15.96 -49.20
C PRO A 229 34.06 -16.57 -48.98
N GLU A 230 33.67 -17.58 -49.77
CA GLU A 230 32.37 -18.26 -49.61
C GLU A 230 32.28 -19.02 -48.27
N GLU A 231 33.33 -19.75 -47.90
CA GLU A 231 33.44 -20.47 -46.62
C GLU A 231 33.44 -19.51 -45.43
N ARG A 232 34.05 -18.32 -45.58
CA ARG A 232 34.03 -17.29 -44.53
C ARG A 232 32.60 -16.81 -44.24
N SER A 233 31.75 -16.67 -45.25
CA SER A 233 30.38 -16.16 -45.07
C SER A 233 29.50 -17.14 -44.28
N PHE A 234 29.54 -18.43 -44.63
CA PHE A 234 28.80 -19.49 -43.94
C PHE A 234 29.22 -19.59 -42.47
N ILE A 235 30.52 -19.50 -42.19
CA ILE A 235 31.03 -19.67 -40.84
C ILE A 235 30.89 -18.38 -40.01
N GLN A 236 30.91 -17.20 -40.62
CA GLN A 236 30.49 -15.98 -39.95
C GLN A 236 29.02 -16.05 -39.53
N GLU A 237 28.14 -16.62 -40.35
CA GLU A 237 26.73 -16.80 -40.02
C GLU A 237 26.54 -17.84 -38.90
N ALA A 238 27.24 -18.98 -38.98
CA ALA A 238 27.25 -20.00 -37.93
C ALA A 238 27.80 -19.44 -36.61
N PHE A 239 28.91 -18.71 -36.65
CA PHE A 239 29.48 -18.03 -35.48
C PHE A 239 28.53 -17.00 -34.89
N LYS A 240 27.86 -16.21 -35.75
CA LYS A 240 26.88 -15.22 -35.28
C LYS A 240 25.70 -15.89 -34.59
N LYS A 241 25.23 -17.02 -35.12
CA LYS A 241 24.16 -17.82 -34.52
C LYS A 241 24.60 -18.43 -33.18
N SER A 242 25.67 -19.22 -33.16
CA SER A 242 26.18 -19.85 -31.93
C SER A 242 26.60 -18.82 -30.89
N GLY A 243 27.22 -17.72 -31.31
CA GLY A 243 27.59 -16.60 -30.46
C GLY A 243 26.36 -15.98 -29.79
N ARG A 244 25.26 -15.79 -30.53
CA ARG A 244 24.00 -15.28 -29.99
C ARG A 244 23.46 -16.18 -28.87
N ASP A 245 23.43 -17.49 -29.09
CA ASP A 245 22.91 -18.46 -28.12
C ASP A 245 23.79 -18.50 -26.84
N ILE A 246 25.11 -18.44 -27.02
CA ILE A 246 26.08 -18.37 -25.91
C ILE A 246 25.91 -17.06 -25.11
N ILE A 247 25.76 -15.91 -25.77
CA ILE A 247 25.52 -14.62 -25.11
C ILE A 247 24.18 -14.64 -24.36
N GLU A 248 23.12 -15.16 -24.97
CA GLU A 248 21.80 -15.27 -24.34
C GLU A 248 21.90 -16.06 -23.04
N LEU A 249 22.46 -17.27 -23.10
CA LEU A 249 22.55 -18.13 -21.94
C LEU A 249 23.49 -17.57 -20.86
N GLY A 250 24.65 -17.05 -21.26
CA GLY A 250 25.58 -16.39 -20.34
C GLY A 250 24.96 -15.20 -19.64
N SER A 251 24.16 -14.40 -20.35
CA SER A 251 23.42 -13.26 -19.79
C SER A 251 22.35 -13.70 -18.79
N LYS A 252 21.60 -14.77 -19.11
CA LYS A 252 20.61 -15.36 -18.20
C LYS A 252 21.26 -15.84 -16.90
N ILE A 253 22.41 -16.51 -16.99
CA ILE A 253 23.18 -16.97 -15.82
C ILE A 253 23.66 -15.78 -14.99
N ARG A 254 24.31 -14.79 -15.61
CA ARG A 254 24.84 -13.60 -14.93
C ARG A 254 23.74 -12.81 -14.20
N TYR A 255 22.58 -12.64 -14.84
CA TYR A 255 21.43 -11.98 -14.22
C TYR A 255 20.95 -12.75 -12.99
N ARG A 256 20.83 -14.08 -13.09
CA ARG A 256 20.37 -14.92 -11.99
C ARG A 256 21.32 -14.88 -10.80
N GLU A 257 22.63 -14.99 -11.04
CA GLU A 257 23.64 -14.88 -9.97
C GLU A 257 23.57 -13.52 -9.28
N SER A 258 23.46 -12.45 -10.06
CA SER A 258 23.26 -11.09 -9.53
C SER A 258 21.96 -10.98 -8.72
N SER A 259 20.88 -11.63 -9.16
CA SER A 259 19.59 -11.60 -8.45
C SER A 259 19.60 -12.31 -7.09
N GLN A 260 20.60 -13.15 -6.83
CA GLN A 260 20.77 -13.88 -5.57
C GLN A 260 21.82 -13.25 -4.65
N PHE A 261 22.40 -12.11 -5.05
CA PHE A 261 23.42 -11.43 -4.27
C PHE A 261 22.88 -11.01 -2.89
N ASN A 262 23.61 -11.31 -1.82
CA ASN A 262 23.29 -10.90 -0.45
C ASN A 262 21.88 -11.33 0.07
N PRO A 263 21.65 -12.64 0.30
CA PRO A 263 20.34 -13.19 0.67
C PRO A 263 19.78 -12.68 2.01
N PHE A 264 20.64 -12.19 2.90
CA PHE A 264 20.22 -11.55 4.14
C PHE A 264 19.42 -10.27 3.87
N LEU A 265 19.94 -9.38 3.02
CA LEU A 265 19.25 -8.14 2.65
C LEU A 265 17.96 -8.41 1.87
N ILE A 266 17.92 -9.45 1.02
CA ILE A 266 16.70 -9.91 0.35
C ILE A 266 15.62 -10.25 1.39
N SER A 267 15.99 -11.05 2.40
CA SER A 267 15.05 -11.50 3.44
C SER A 267 14.57 -10.35 4.31
N LEU A 268 15.47 -9.45 4.73
CA LEU A 268 15.14 -8.26 5.50
C LEU A 268 14.21 -7.32 4.75
N THR A 269 14.49 -7.06 3.47
CA THR A 269 13.67 -6.20 2.61
C THR A 269 12.27 -6.78 2.43
N LEU A 270 12.17 -8.09 2.19
CA LEU A 270 10.88 -8.77 2.07
C LEU A 270 10.08 -8.72 3.38
N LEU A 271 10.75 -8.90 4.52
CA LEU A 271 10.12 -8.80 5.84
C LEU A 271 9.53 -7.40 6.05
N LEU A 272 10.28 -6.34 5.75
CA LEU A 272 9.81 -4.95 5.89
C LEU A 272 8.63 -4.65 4.96
N TYR A 273 8.69 -5.07 3.69
CA TYR A 273 7.51 -4.96 2.80
C TYR A 273 6.30 -5.69 3.37
N SER A 274 6.49 -6.89 3.92
CA SER A 274 5.42 -7.70 4.51
C SER A 274 4.80 -7.00 5.73
N ILE A 275 5.62 -6.45 6.63
CA ILE A 275 5.15 -5.67 7.78
C ILE A 275 4.33 -4.47 7.32
N GLY A 276 4.85 -3.69 6.37
CA GLY A 276 4.14 -2.54 5.80
C GLY A 276 2.77 -2.92 5.23
N ILE A 277 2.71 -3.99 4.42
CA ILE A 277 1.46 -4.47 3.83
C ILE A 277 0.47 -4.95 4.91
N ILE A 278 0.94 -5.72 5.90
CA ILE A 278 0.09 -6.21 7.00
C ILE A 278 -0.50 -5.03 7.77
N LEU A 279 0.29 -4.01 8.08
CA LEU A 279 -0.19 -2.81 8.78
C LEU A 279 -1.24 -2.05 7.95
N ILE A 280 -1.04 -1.91 6.64
CA ILE A 280 -2.03 -1.32 5.73
C ILE A 280 -3.34 -2.12 5.76
N LEU A 281 -3.27 -3.46 5.69
CA LEU A 281 -4.46 -4.31 5.76
C LEU A 281 -5.19 -4.20 7.10
N VAL A 282 -4.46 -4.08 8.21
CA VAL A 282 -5.04 -3.84 9.54
C VAL A 282 -5.77 -2.50 9.57
N VAL A 283 -5.18 -1.44 9.02
CA VAL A 283 -5.82 -0.12 8.91
C VAL A 283 -7.09 -0.19 8.06
N ILE A 284 -7.04 -0.84 6.89
CA ILE A 284 -8.21 -0.99 6.01
C ILE A 284 -9.32 -1.76 6.72
N LYS A 285 -8.99 -2.87 7.38
CA LYS A 285 -9.97 -3.67 8.15
C LYS A 285 -10.61 -2.85 9.26
N HIS A 286 -9.80 -2.09 10.01
CA HIS A 286 -10.30 -1.25 11.08
C HIS A 286 -11.23 -0.14 10.56
N GLN A 287 -10.83 0.56 9.50
CA GLN A 287 -11.65 1.62 8.88
C GLN A 287 -12.93 1.07 8.27
N ALA A 288 -12.86 -0.08 7.59
CA ALA A 288 -14.04 -0.76 7.07
C ALA A 288 -15.03 -1.08 8.21
N SER A 289 -14.55 -1.63 9.33
CA SER A 289 -15.39 -1.92 10.50
C SER A 289 -16.06 -0.68 11.09
N VAL A 290 -15.34 0.44 11.16
CA VAL A 290 -15.89 1.72 11.65
C VAL A 290 -16.98 2.22 10.72
N VAL A 291 -16.74 2.21 9.41
CA VAL A 291 -17.72 2.65 8.39
C VAL A 291 -18.95 1.76 8.39
N THR A 292 -18.80 0.43 8.43
CA THR A 292 -19.94 -0.48 8.43
C THR A 292 -20.79 -0.33 9.69
N THR A 293 -20.16 -0.10 10.85
CA THR A 293 -20.88 0.17 12.11
C THR A 293 -21.62 1.50 12.05
N ALA A 294 -20.96 2.56 11.56
CA ALA A 294 -21.56 3.89 11.43
C ALA A 294 -22.73 3.93 10.43
N SER A 295 -22.68 3.13 9.37
CA SER A 295 -23.76 3.04 8.37
C SER A 295 -24.98 2.25 8.85
N GLY A 296 -24.94 1.62 10.02
CA GLY A 296 -26.03 0.79 10.54
C GLY A 296 -26.24 -0.52 9.78
N TRP A 297 -25.35 -0.88 8.84
CA TRP A 297 -25.51 -2.06 7.97
C TRP A 297 -25.57 -3.40 8.72
N PHE A 298 -24.95 -3.48 9.90
CA PHE A 298 -24.96 -4.66 10.77
C PHE A 298 -25.83 -4.48 12.03
N GLY A 299 -26.54 -3.36 12.15
CA GLY A 299 -27.39 -3.04 13.33
C GLY A 299 -28.83 -3.54 13.23
N GLY A 300 -29.17 -4.32 12.21
CA GLY A 300 -30.54 -4.82 11.97
C GLY A 300 -30.69 -6.30 12.30
N SER A 301 -30.75 -6.65 13.58
CA SER A 301 -31.41 -7.86 14.10
C SER A 301 -31.57 -7.81 15.61
#